data_AF-A0A0A3X433-F1
#
_entry.id   AF-A0A0A3X433-F1
#
_cell.length_a   1.000
_cell.length_b   1.000
_cell.length_c   1.000
_cell.angle_alpha   90.00
_cell.angle_beta   90.00
_cell.angle_gamma   90.00
#
_symmetry.space_group_name_H-M   'P 1'
#
loop_
_entity.id
_entity.type
_entity.pdbx_description
1 polymer ?
#
loop_
_entity_poly.entity_id
_entity_poly.type
_entity_poly.pdbx_seq_one_letter_code
_entity_poly.pdbx_strand_id
1 'polypeptide(L)'
;MTVISWNFTKNYFAVFIAIALGWCGFIDLFHILLYKGMPILPVENANQATQLWIGARLLQAFAMLAAPFILIRTVKLVPISLLLGLVSAGIVTAVLFGFFPTAFIDSQGLTAFKIYSEYLIIAVLAVALVLLWQRRTYLSPQMTFGISLSMLTMMASEFAFTQYVSVYADANLIGHILKVYSYWFIYMALVESTIKEPFSMLSKAASTYDTIPDPTYIVNSDQTIQQVNLAAAKLHGLTAIELTGRSIHELAHDPRVKAKDCPVCSQLLQEPQEFLT
;
A
#
# COMPACT_ATOMS: atom_id res chain seq x y z
N MET A 1 -5.53 2.30 -6.83
CA MET A 1 -4.15 2.12 -6.32
C MET A 1 -3.77 0.65 -6.12
N THR A 2 -4.72 -0.25 -5.80
CA THR A 2 -4.47 -1.65 -5.42
C THR A 2 -4.07 -2.61 -6.55
N VAL A 3 -4.48 -2.39 -7.80
CA VAL A 3 -4.22 -3.34 -8.91
C VAL A 3 -2.82 -3.18 -9.53
N ILE A 4 -2.29 -1.96 -9.60
CA ILE A 4 -0.99 -1.69 -10.24
C ILE A 4 0.18 -2.09 -9.32
N SER A 5 0.04 -1.92 -7.99
CA SER A 5 1.09 -2.33 -7.03
C SER A 5 1.32 -3.85 -6.97
N TRP A 6 0.37 -4.67 -7.42
CA TRP A 6 0.41 -6.12 -7.26
C TRP A 6 1.51 -6.77 -8.12
N ASN A 7 1.71 -6.32 -9.35
CA ASN A 7 2.69 -6.93 -10.27
C ASN A 7 4.14 -6.57 -9.95
N PHE A 8 4.39 -5.46 -9.26
CA PHE A 8 5.74 -4.93 -9.08
C PHE A 8 6.39 -5.23 -7.73
N THR A 9 5.61 -5.40 -6.65
CA THR A 9 6.21 -5.35 -5.30
C THR A 9 6.31 -6.70 -4.60
N LYS A 10 5.50 -7.71 -4.98
CA LYS A 10 5.32 -8.97 -4.21
C LYS A 10 5.21 -8.73 -2.68
N ASN A 11 4.82 -7.52 -2.25
CA ASN A 11 4.84 -7.10 -0.87
C ASN A 11 3.43 -7.26 -0.30
N TYR A 12 3.07 -8.52 -0.01
CA TYR A 12 1.76 -8.88 0.52
C TYR A 12 1.42 -8.11 1.80
N PHE A 13 2.43 -7.78 2.60
CA PHE A 13 2.26 -6.98 3.81
C PHE A 13 1.81 -5.56 3.50
N ALA A 14 2.51 -4.83 2.62
CA ALA A 14 2.12 -3.47 2.26
C ALA A 14 0.72 -3.42 1.62
N VAL A 15 0.40 -4.38 0.74
CA VAL A 15 -0.92 -4.46 0.10
C VAL A 15 -2.02 -4.79 1.11
N PHE A 16 -1.76 -5.69 2.07
CA PHE A 16 -2.72 -5.99 3.14
C PHE A 16 -3.03 -4.76 3.99
N ILE A 17 -2.00 -4.03 4.44
CA ILE A 17 -2.16 -2.79 5.21
C ILE A 17 -3.01 -1.79 4.43
N ALA A 18 -2.73 -1.60 3.14
CA ALA A 18 -3.49 -0.70 2.28
C ALA A 18 -4.97 -1.12 2.14
N ILE A 19 -5.26 -2.43 1.97
CA ILE A 19 -6.63 -2.96 1.92
C ILE A 19 -7.36 -2.69 3.23
N ALA A 20 -6.74 -3.01 4.37
CA ALA A 20 -7.34 -2.79 5.69
C ALA A 20 -7.65 -1.31 5.93
N LEU A 21 -6.71 -0.41 5.60
CA LEU A 21 -6.93 1.03 5.71
C LEU A 21 -8.00 1.55 4.75
N GLY A 22 -8.12 0.99 3.55
CA GLY A 22 -9.20 1.33 2.63
C GLY A 22 -10.58 1.03 3.23
N TRP A 23 -10.74 -0.12 3.88
CA TRP A 23 -11.97 -0.51 4.56
C TRP A 23 -12.22 0.24 5.88
N CYS A 24 -11.16 0.69 6.57
CA CYS A 24 -11.30 1.65 7.67
C CYS A 24 -11.75 3.02 7.15
N GLY A 25 -11.20 3.48 6.02
CA GLY A 25 -11.57 4.71 5.33
C GLY A 25 -13.04 4.71 4.88
N PHE A 26 -13.55 3.56 4.45
CA PHE A 26 -14.98 3.39 4.18
C PHE A 26 -15.84 3.67 5.42
N ILE A 27 -15.49 3.10 6.59
CA ILE A 27 -16.23 3.38 7.84
C ILE A 27 -16.05 4.84 8.28
N ASP A 28 -14.82 5.37 8.19
CA ASP A 28 -14.49 6.76 8.52
C ASP A 28 -15.29 7.76 7.66
N LEU A 29 -15.60 7.41 6.41
CA LEU A 29 -16.48 8.22 5.55
C LEU A 29 -17.89 8.35 6.14
N PHE A 30 -18.49 7.23 6.57
CA PHE A 30 -19.80 7.25 7.24
C PHE A 30 -19.73 7.99 8.59
N HIS A 31 -18.63 7.83 9.33
CA HIS A 31 -18.40 8.56 10.57
C HIS A 31 -18.45 10.08 10.35
N ILE A 32 -17.79 10.57 9.28
CA ILE A 32 -17.82 11.99 8.90
C ILE A 32 -19.24 12.40 8.52
N LEU A 33 -19.92 11.62 7.66
CA LEU A 33 -21.29 11.93 7.22
C LEU A 33 -22.30 12.02 8.36
N LEU A 34 -22.12 11.22 9.42
CA LEU A 34 -22.99 11.20 10.60
C LEU A 34 -22.45 12.06 11.75
N TYR A 35 -21.42 12.86 11.53
CA TYR A 35 -20.82 13.69 12.56
C TYR A 35 -21.73 14.89 12.90
N LYS A 36 -21.99 15.08 14.19
CA LYS A 36 -22.82 16.20 14.69
C LYS A 36 -22.19 17.54 14.30
N GLY A 37 -22.91 18.34 13.52
CA GLY A 37 -22.44 19.62 12.98
C GLY A 37 -22.05 19.60 11.50
N MET A 38 -22.06 18.43 10.85
CA MET A 38 -21.94 18.36 9.39
C MET A 38 -23.30 18.62 8.73
N PRO A 39 -23.40 19.50 7.72
CA PRO A 39 -24.70 19.92 7.15
C PRO A 39 -25.32 18.90 6.17
N ILE A 40 -24.73 17.72 5.99
CA ILE A 40 -25.13 16.77 4.94
C ILE A 40 -26.29 15.88 5.40
N LEU A 41 -26.16 15.26 6.57
CA LEU A 41 -27.20 14.43 7.16
C LEU A 41 -27.64 15.03 8.49
N PRO A 42 -28.96 15.22 8.72
CA PRO A 42 -29.45 15.66 10.00
C PRO A 42 -29.27 14.53 11.02
N VAL A 43 -28.39 14.75 12.00
CA VAL A 43 -28.14 13.81 13.11
C VAL A 43 -28.35 14.53 14.43
N GLU A 44 -29.15 13.95 15.31
CA GLU A 44 -29.56 14.60 16.57
C GLU A 44 -28.46 14.59 17.63
N ASN A 45 -27.61 13.55 17.63
CA ASN A 45 -26.57 13.33 18.63
C ASN A 45 -25.27 12.79 18.03
N ALA A 46 -24.19 12.80 18.82
CA ALA A 46 -22.88 12.33 18.39
C ALA A 46 -22.70 10.80 18.47
N ASN A 47 -23.70 10.04 18.98
CA ASN A 47 -23.53 8.62 19.31
C ASN A 47 -23.18 7.77 18.08
N GLN A 48 -23.91 7.90 16.98
CA GLN A 48 -23.66 7.09 15.77
C GLN A 48 -22.26 7.33 15.20
N ALA A 49 -21.82 8.59 15.15
CA ALA A 49 -20.45 8.92 14.74
C ALA A 49 -19.42 8.28 15.69
N THR A 50 -19.62 8.37 17.01
CA THR A 50 -18.71 7.75 17.99
C THR A 50 -18.69 6.22 17.88
N GLN A 51 -19.82 5.58 17.58
CA GLN A 51 -19.91 4.14 17.36
C GLN A 51 -19.13 3.71 16.10
N LEU A 52 -19.31 4.41 14.98
CA LEU A 52 -18.54 4.18 13.75
C LEU A 52 -17.04 4.38 13.95
N TRP A 53 -16.66 5.39 14.73
CA TRP A 53 -15.27 5.59 15.13
C TRP A 53 -14.70 4.33 15.79
N ILE A 54 -15.36 3.83 16.84
CA ILE A 54 -14.90 2.63 17.57
C ILE A 54 -14.78 1.45 16.60
N GLY A 55 -15.79 1.24 15.76
CA GLY A 55 -15.78 0.17 14.75
C GLY A 55 -14.58 0.26 13.79
N ALA A 56 -14.31 1.45 13.26
CA ALA A 56 -13.15 1.68 12.38
C ALA A 56 -11.83 1.44 13.10
N ARG A 57 -11.69 1.89 14.36
CA ARG A 57 -10.46 1.72 15.14
C ARG A 57 -10.23 0.25 15.53
N LEU A 58 -11.27 -0.48 15.92
CA LEU A 58 -11.16 -1.91 16.20
C LEU A 58 -10.73 -2.67 14.94
N LEU A 59 -11.34 -2.39 13.79
CA LEU A 59 -10.94 -2.98 12.52
C LEU A 59 -9.47 -2.70 12.21
N GLN A 60 -9.02 -1.45 12.37
CA GLN A 60 -7.62 -1.09 12.18
C GLN A 60 -6.70 -1.82 13.15
N ALA A 61 -7.02 -1.86 14.44
CA ALA A 61 -6.20 -2.49 15.47
C ALA A 61 -6.02 -3.99 15.22
N PHE A 62 -7.12 -4.70 14.93
CA PHE A 62 -7.06 -6.13 14.60
C PHE A 62 -6.36 -6.39 13.27
N ALA A 63 -6.51 -5.51 12.27
CA ALA A 63 -5.72 -5.61 11.04
C ALA A 63 -4.22 -5.43 11.32
N MET A 64 -3.83 -4.44 12.12
CA MET A 64 -2.43 -4.25 12.52
C MET A 64 -1.90 -5.46 13.30
N LEU A 65 -2.72 -6.08 14.16
CA LEU A 65 -2.36 -7.31 14.87
C LEU A 65 -2.17 -8.50 13.92
N ALA A 66 -2.99 -8.60 12.87
CA ALA A 66 -2.88 -9.66 11.86
C ALA A 66 -1.68 -9.45 10.93
N ALA A 67 -1.23 -8.21 10.73
CA ALA A 67 -0.24 -7.87 9.72
C ALA A 67 1.11 -8.61 9.86
N PRO A 68 1.72 -8.76 11.07
CA PRO A 68 2.98 -9.49 11.23
C PRO A 68 2.91 -10.96 10.80
N PHE A 69 1.73 -11.58 10.76
CA PHE A 69 1.55 -12.97 10.30
C PHE A 69 1.56 -13.10 8.77
N ILE A 70 1.28 -12.00 8.06
CA ILE A 70 1.28 -11.96 6.59
C ILE A 70 2.70 -11.83 6.04
N LEU A 71 3.67 -11.38 6.86
CA LEU A 71 5.08 -11.29 6.47
C LEU A 71 5.68 -12.64 6.06
N ILE A 72 5.21 -13.74 6.67
CA ILE A 72 5.76 -15.08 6.49
C ILE A 72 4.86 -16.00 5.66
N ARG A 73 3.69 -15.54 5.23
CA ARG A 73 2.70 -16.39 4.53
C ARG A 73 2.27 -15.75 3.22
N THR A 74 2.20 -16.59 2.18
CA THR A 74 1.50 -16.22 0.95
C THR A 74 0.00 -16.25 1.23
N VAL A 75 -0.66 -15.11 0.99
CA VAL A 75 -2.10 -14.97 1.24
C VAL A 75 -2.82 -14.52 -0.02
N LYS A 76 -4.00 -15.09 -0.25
CA LYS A 76 -4.89 -14.63 -1.31
C LYS A 76 -5.54 -13.33 -0.83
N LEU A 77 -5.20 -12.22 -1.49
CA LEU A 77 -5.64 -10.88 -1.08
C LEU A 77 -7.14 -10.65 -1.33
N VAL A 78 -7.71 -11.28 -2.36
CA VAL A 78 -9.13 -11.10 -2.72
C VAL A 78 -10.07 -11.58 -1.61
N PRO A 79 -9.97 -12.82 -1.09
CA PRO A 79 -10.78 -13.26 0.05
C PRO A 79 -10.61 -12.38 1.30
N ILE A 80 -9.39 -11.92 1.59
CA ILE A 80 -9.14 -11.03 2.74
C ILE A 80 -9.86 -9.70 2.55
N SER A 81 -9.77 -9.10 1.37
CA SER A 81 -10.49 -7.86 1.07
C SER A 81 -12.00 -8.03 1.18
N LEU A 82 -12.56 -9.14 0.69
CA LEU A 82 -13.99 -9.43 0.82
C LEU A 82 -14.40 -9.60 2.29
N LEU A 83 -13.61 -10.31 3.09
CA LEU A 83 -13.86 -10.46 4.52
C LEU A 83 -13.86 -9.11 5.24
N LEU A 84 -12.83 -8.28 5.02
CA LEU A 84 -12.75 -6.95 5.62
C LEU A 84 -13.90 -6.04 5.15
N GLY A 85 -14.30 -6.13 3.89
CA GLY A 85 -15.46 -5.42 3.35
C GLY A 85 -16.77 -5.84 3.98
N LEU A 86 -16.98 -7.15 4.17
CA LEU A 86 -18.16 -7.68 4.88
C LEU A 86 -18.19 -7.22 6.34
N VAL A 87 -17.05 -7.23 7.02
CA VAL A 87 -16.94 -6.73 8.40
C VAL A 87 -17.23 -5.22 8.44
N SER A 88 -16.66 -4.42 7.54
CA SER A 88 -16.93 -2.97 7.48
C SER A 88 -18.39 -2.67 7.19
N ALA A 89 -19.00 -3.33 6.21
CA ALA A 89 -20.41 -3.19 5.90
C ALA A 89 -21.30 -3.61 7.08
N GLY A 90 -20.93 -4.71 7.76
CA GLY A 90 -21.59 -5.19 8.97
C GLY A 90 -21.53 -4.18 10.12
N ILE A 91 -20.37 -3.55 10.36
CA ILE A 91 -20.22 -2.48 11.36
C ILE A 91 -21.13 -1.29 11.04
N VAL A 92 -21.08 -0.79 9.81
CA VAL A 92 -21.92 0.35 9.40
C VAL A 92 -23.40 0.01 9.57
N THR A 93 -23.81 -1.16 9.11
CA THR A 93 -25.19 -1.66 9.23
C THR A 93 -25.61 -1.77 10.70
N ALA A 94 -24.78 -2.36 11.55
CA ALA A 94 -25.08 -2.50 12.98
C ALA A 94 -25.27 -1.14 13.69
N VAL A 95 -24.51 -0.12 13.30
CA VAL A 95 -24.69 1.25 13.84
C VAL A 95 -25.99 1.87 13.33
N LEU A 96 -26.27 1.79 12.03
CA LEU A 96 -27.46 2.40 11.44
C LEU A 96 -28.77 1.79 11.97
N PHE A 97 -28.78 0.49 12.24
CA PHE A 97 -29.94 -0.22 12.81
C PHE A 97 -29.98 -0.22 14.35
N GLY A 98 -29.02 0.43 15.02
CA GLY A 98 -29.01 0.54 16.49
C GLY A 98 -28.63 -0.74 17.24
N PHE A 99 -28.01 -1.72 16.58
CA PHE A 99 -27.47 -2.92 17.21
C PHE A 99 -26.11 -2.70 17.90
N PHE A 100 -25.46 -1.55 17.66
CA PHE A 100 -24.19 -1.22 18.27
C PHE A 100 -24.38 -0.60 19.67
N PRO A 101 -23.55 -0.96 20.68
CA PRO A 101 -23.72 -0.42 22.03
C PRO A 101 -23.58 1.10 22.07
N THR A 102 -24.35 1.77 22.93
CA THR A 102 -24.29 3.22 23.11
C THR A 102 -22.86 3.63 23.50
N ALA A 103 -22.29 4.55 22.73
CA ALA A 103 -20.93 5.06 22.91
C ALA A 103 -20.91 6.46 23.54
N PHE A 104 -21.95 7.27 23.33
CA PHE A 104 -22.05 8.66 23.79
C PHE A 104 -23.49 9.05 24.15
N ILE A 105 -23.66 9.90 25.16
CA ILE A 105 -24.95 10.46 25.61
C ILE A 105 -24.78 11.98 25.82
N ASP A 106 -25.62 12.81 25.19
CA ASP A 106 -25.47 14.28 25.13
C ASP A 106 -25.44 15.02 26.50
N SER A 107 -25.78 14.36 27.60
CA SER A 107 -25.70 14.92 28.97
C SER A 107 -24.69 14.24 29.89
N GLN A 108 -24.20 13.04 29.54
CA GLN A 108 -23.30 12.24 30.36
C GLN A 108 -21.89 12.14 29.77
N GLY A 109 -21.74 12.46 28.48
CA GLY A 109 -20.49 12.32 27.75
C GLY A 109 -20.25 10.89 27.28
N LEU A 110 -18.99 10.45 27.34
CA LEU A 110 -18.57 9.12 26.92
C LEU A 110 -19.11 8.02 27.85
N THR A 111 -19.56 6.92 27.25
CA THR A 111 -19.99 5.74 28.00
C THR A 111 -18.79 4.87 28.43
N ALA A 112 -19.00 4.03 29.44
CA ALA A 112 -18.01 3.02 29.84
C ALA A 112 -17.63 2.07 28.69
N PHE A 113 -18.61 1.72 27.83
CA PHE A 113 -18.36 0.90 26.65
C PHE A 113 -17.32 1.55 25.72
N LYS A 114 -17.44 2.86 25.47
CA LYS A 114 -16.47 3.58 24.62
C LYS A 114 -15.08 3.54 25.25
N ILE A 115 -14.97 3.94 26.52
CA ILE A 115 -13.68 4.03 27.24
C ILE A 115 -12.98 2.67 27.26
N TYR A 116 -13.69 1.59 27.61
CA TYR A 116 -13.09 0.24 27.60
C TYR A 116 -12.70 -0.23 26.20
N SER A 117 -13.46 0.15 25.17
CA SER A 117 -13.11 -0.16 23.77
C SER A 117 -11.82 0.55 23.35
N GLU A 118 -11.58 1.79 23.79
CA GLU A 118 -10.32 2.51 23.53
C GLU A 118 -9.12 1.84 24.20
N TYR A 119 -9.26 1.44 25.47
CA TYR A 119 -8.21 0.68 26.14
C TYR A 119 -7.95 -0.67 25.48
N LEU A 120 -8.99 -1.35 24.99
CA LEU A 120 -8.83 -2.56 24.20
C LEU A 120 -8.07 -2.29 22.89
N ILE A 121 -8.40 -1.23 22.16
CA ILE A 121 -7.69 -0.81 20.94
C ILE A 121 -6.21 -0.58 21.25
N ILE A 122 -5.91 0.17 22.33
CA ILE A 122 -4.53 0.43 22.77
C ILE A 122 -3.80 -0.88 23.08
N ALA A 123 -4.42 -1.79 23.83
CA ALA A 123 -3.83 -3.08 24.17
C ALA A 123 -3.55 -3.95 22.93
N VAL A 124 -4.50 -4.00 21.99
CA VAL A 124 -4.34 -4.74 20.73
C VAL A 124 -3.20 -4.15 19.88
N LEU A 125 -3.12 -2.82 19.78
CA LEU A 125 -2.03 -2.14 19.07
C LEU A 125 -0.67 -2.35 19.75
N ALA A 126 -0.61 -2.38 21.08
CA ALA A 126 0.61 -2.69 21.81
C ALA A 126 1.11 -4.11 21.51
N VAL A 127 0.20 -5.10 21.50
CA VAL A 127 0.55 -6.47 21.10
C VAL A 127 0.98 -6.52 19.63
N ALA A 128 0.26 -5.84 18.74
CA ALA A 128 0.62 -5.75 17.33
C ALA A 128 2.03 -5.18 17.13
N LEU A 129 2.37 -4.12 17.87
CA LEU A 129 3.70 -3.50 17.86
C LEU A 129 4.79 -4.46 18.33
N VAL A 130 4.57 -5.19 19.43
CA VAL A 130 5.52 -6.19 19.92
C VAL A 130 5.76 -7.29 18.88
N LEU A 131 4.69 -7.82 18.27
CA LEU A 131 4.79 -8.85 17.24
C LEU A 131 5.47 -8.36 15.96
N LEU A 132 5.18 -7.13 15.54
CA LEU A 132 5.85 -6.48 14.41
C LEU A 132 7.35 -6.34 14.69
N TRP A 133 7.70 -5.86 15.90
CA TRP A 133 9.09 -5.63 16.28
C TRP A 133 9.90 -6.93 16.37
N GLN A 134 9.29 -8.02 16.83
CA GLN A 134 9.91 -9.36 16.82
C GLN A 134 10.18 -9.86 15.40
N ARG A 135 9.34 -9.48 14.42
CA ARG A 135 9.44 -9.89 13.01
C ARG A 135 10.05 -8.81 12.11
N ARG A 136 10.65 -7.76 12.68
CA ARG A 136 11.20 -6.63 11.91
C ARG A 136 12.30 -6.99 10.91
N THR A 137 12.96 -8.14 11.09
CA THR A 137 13.98 -8.65 10.16
C THR A 137 13.43 -8.96 8.76
N TYR A 138 12.11 -9.15 8.63
CA TYR A 138 11.42 -9.36 7.35
C TYR A 138 10.97 -8.04 6.69
N LEU A 139 11.25 -6.90 7.30
CA LEU A 139 10.80 -5.58 6.85
C LEU A 139 12.00 -4.66 6.62
N SER A 140 11.85 -3.70 5.70
CA SER A 140 12.82 -2.62 5.61
C SER A 140 12.80 -1.76 6.89
N PRO A 141 13.92 -1.12 7.27
CA PRO A 141 13.96 -0.22 8.42
C PRO A 141 12.90 0.88 8.37
N GLN A 142 12.67 1.43 7.17
CA GLN A 142 11.68 2.47 6.90
C GLN A 142 10.26 1.97 7.16
N MET A 143 9.93 0.76 6.68
CA MET A 143 8.62 0.15 6.91
C MET A 143 8.39 -0.16 8.39
N THR A 144 9.40 -0.74 9.05
CA THR A 144 9.33 -1.03 10.49
C THR A 144 9.12 0.25 11.29
N PHE A 145 9.91 1.29 11.02
CA PHE A 145 9.84 2.56 11.74
C PHE A 145 8.51 3.27 11.52
N GLY A 146 8.07 3.42 10.26
CA GLY A 146 6.82 4.11 9.94
C GLY A 146 5.58 3.41 10.49
N ILE A 147 5.49 2.09 10.38
CA ILE A 147 4.35 1.34 10.95
C ILE A 147 4.40 1.36 12.49
N SER A 148 5.59 1.27 13.10
CA SER A 148 5.71 1.35 14.57
C SER A 148 5.31 2.72 15.10
N LEU A 149 5.78 3.80 14.48
CA LEU A 149 5.45 5.16 14.87
C LEU A 149 3.98 5.49 14.64
N SER A 150 3.39 4.92 13.58
CA SER A 150 1.94 4.99 13.36
C SER A 150 1.15 4.35 14.50
N MET A 151 1.52 3.15 14.94
CA MET A 151 0.83 2.47 16.06
C MET A 151 1.02 3.25 17.37
N LEU A 152 2.22 3.75 17.64
CA LEU A 152 2.50 4.57 18.84
C LEU A 152 1.67 5.86 18.87
N THR A 153 1.61 6.59 17.76
CA THR A 153 0.80 7.82 17.66
C THR A 153 -0.70 7.52 17.68
N MET A 154 -1.16 6.40 17.12
CA MET A 154 -2.55 5.96 17.25
C MET A 154 -2.90 5.62 18.71
N MET A 155 -2.03 4.91 19.43
CA MET A 155 -2.25 4.62 20.86
C MET A 155 -2.31 5.91 21.70
N ALA A 156 -1.42 6.87 21.44
CA ALA A 156 -1.46 8.18 22.10
C ALA A 156 -2.74 8.96 21.74
N SER A 157 -3.20 8.85 20.50
CA SER A 157 -4.45 9.44 20.03
C SER A 157 -5.66 8.86 20.76
N GLU A 158 -5.78 7.53 20.84
CA GLU A 158 -6.88 6.88 21.55
C GLU A 158 -6.83 7.19 23.05
N PHE A 159 -5.63 7.26 23.65
CA PHE A 159 -5.49 7.71 25.03
C PHE A 159 -5.98 9.15 25.23
N ALA A 160 -5.65 10.08 24.33
CA ALA A 160 -6.19 11.43 24.37
C ALA A 160 -7.72 11.45 24.24
N PHE A 161 -8.28 10.56 23.40
CA PHE A 161 -9.73 10.42 23.26
C PHE A 161 -10.42 9.85 24.51
N THR A 162 -9.75 9.04 25.32
CA THR A 162 -10.34 8.57 26.61
C THR A 162 -10.54 9.71 27.63
N GLN A 163 -9.83 10.82 27.49
CA GLN A 163 -9.78 11.89 28.49
C GLN A 163 -10.69 13.08 28.16
N TYR A 164 -11.39 13.09 27.02
CA TYR A 164 -12.25 14.24 26.71
C TYR A 164 -13.59 14.18 27.43
N VAL A 165 -13.94 15.28 28.09
CA VAL A 165 -15.26 15.49 28.72
C VAL A 165 -16.27 16.06 27.70
N SER A 166 -15.78 16.73 26.65
CA SER A 166 -16.58 17.30 25.56
C SER A 166 -15.82 17.22 24.23
N VAL A 167 -16.56 17.14 23.12
CA VAL A 167 -16.05 17.09 21.74
C VAL A 167 -15.22 18.34 21.38
N TYR A 168 -15.32 19.42 22.16
CA TYR A 168 -14.57 20.66 21.97
C TYR A 168 -13.38 20.83 22.92
N ALA A 169 -13.00 19.78 23.67
CA ALA A 169 -11.87 19.85 24.59
C ALA A 169 -10.52 19.80 23.85
N ASP A 170 -9.48 20.43 24.43
CA ASP A 170 -8.11 20.42 23.89
C ASP A 170 -7.57 19.00 23.66
N ALA A 171 -7.96 18.05 24.52
CA ALA A 171 -7.64 16.63 24.36
C ALA A 171 -8.20 16.03 23.05
N ASN A 172 -9.37 16.48 22.60
CA ASN A 172 -9.96 16.04 21.33
C ASN A 172 -9.14 16.55 20.14
N LEU A 173 -8.70 17.82 20.17
CA LEU A 173 -7.82 18.39 19.15
C LEU A 173 -6.47 17.65 19.08
N ILE A 174 -5.84 17.41 20.24
CA ILE A 174 -4.58 16.66 20.33
C ILE A 174 -4.76 15.25 19.78
N GLY A 175 -5.86 14.57 20.13
CA GLY A 175 -6.21 13.26 19.59
C GLY A 175 -6.29 13.29 18.06
N HIS A 176 -7.01 14.26 17.49
CA HIS A 176 -7.11 14.39 16.03
C HIS A 176 -5.75 14.66 15.36
N ILE A 177 -4.91 15.51 15.94
CA ILE A 177 -3.55 15.78 15.42
C ILE A 177 -2.72 14.48 15.43
N LEU A 178 -2.72 13.74 16.54
CA LEU A 178 -2.00 12.47 16.65
C LEU A 178 -2.52 11.42 15.66
N LYS A 179 -3.83 11.35 15.44
CA LYS A 179 -4.44 10.48 14.41
C LYS A 179 -3.95 10.83 13.00
N VAL A 180 -3.84 12.12 12.67
CA VAL A 180 -3.31 12.56 11.36
C VAL A 180 -1.86 12.09 11.19
N TYR A 181 -1.01 12.27 12.20
CA TYR A 181 0.36 11.77 12.16
C TYR A 181 0.43 10.25 12.02
N SER A 182 -0.46 9.52 12.71
CA SER A 182 -0.53 8.06 12.58
C SER A 182 -0.75 7.62 11.13
N TYR A 183 -1.70 8.24 10.42
CA TYR A 183 -1.93 7.94 9.01
C TYR A 183 -0.79 8.43 8.10
N TRP A 184 -0.20 9.58 8.41
CA TRP A 184 0.96 10.10 7.69
C TRP A 184 2.14 9.12 7.71
N PHE A 185 2.45 8.54 8.88
CA PHE A 185 3.54 7.58 8.99
C PHE A 185 3.27 6.28 8.21
N ILE A 186 2.03 5.78 8.18
CA ILE A 186 1.69 4.64 7.32
C ILE A 186 1.82 5.02 5.85
N TYR A 187 1.31 6.19 5.46
CA TYR A 187 1.43 6.67 4.08
C TYR A 187 2.89 6.73 3.64
N MET A 188 3.78 7.33 4.45
CA MET A 188 5.20 7.38 4.15
C MET A 188 5.82 5.99 4.01
N ALA A 189 5.49 5.05 4.92
CA ALA A 189 5.98 3.68 4.88
C ALA A 189 5.51 2.92 3.63
N LEU A 190 4.24 3.09 3.24
CA LEU A 190 3.66 2.47 2.06
C LEU A 190 4.22 3.06 0.77
N VAL A 191 4.32 4.38 0.65
CA VAL A 191 4.84 5.04 -0.56
C VAL A 191 6.31 4.69 -0.80
N GLU A 192 7.11 4.63 0.27
CA GLU A 192 8.51 4.22 0.17
C GLU A 192 8.62 2.79 -0.38
N SER A 193 7.92 1.84 0.23
CA SER A 193 8.01 0.42 -0.09
C SER A 193 7.29 0.00 -1.38
N THR A 194 6.27 0.73 -1.82
CA THR A 194 5.45 0.34 -2.99
C THR A 194 5.72 1.14 -4.25
N ILE A 195 6.36 2.31 -4.14
CA ILE A 195 6.65 3.18 -5.27
C ILE A 195 8.15 3.45 -5.34
N LYS A 196 8.72 4.14 -4.35
CA LYS A 196 10.09 4.65 -4.47
C LYS A 196 11.14 3.56 -4.59
N GLU A 197 11.07 2.52 -3.75
CA GLU A 197 12.00 1.39 -3.79
C GLU A 197 11.96 0.66 -5.15
N PRO A 198 10.80 0.20 -5.66
CA PRO A 198 10.71 -0.42 -6.99
C PRO A 198 11.21 0.47 -8.14
N PHE A 199 10.85 1.76 -8.14
CA PHE A 199 11.29 2.69 -9.19
C PHE A 199 12.79 2.96 -9.12
N SER A 200 13.37 3.06 -7.92
CA SER A 200 14.82 3.20 -7.74
C SER A 200 15.57 1.97 -8.25
N MET A 201 15.06 0.76 -7.95
CA MET A 201 15.62 -0.49 -8.45
C MET A 201 15.56 -0.58 -9.98
N LEU A 202 14.42 -0.20 -10.58
CA LEU A 202 14.26 -0.17 -12.04
C LEU A 202 15.22 0.83 -12.69
N SER A 203 15.34 2.03 -12.12
CA SER A 203 16.26 3.07 -12.58
C SER A 203 17.73 2.62 -12.50
N LYS A 204 18.11 1.96 -11.40
CA LYS A 204 19.46 1.40 -11.22
C LYS A 204 19.76 0.26 -12.20
N ALA A 205 18.77 -0.59 -12.50
CA ALA A 205 18.92 -1.64 -13.50
C ALA A 205 19.14 -1.05 -14.91
N ALA A 206 18.36 -0.02 -15.26
CA ALA A 206 18.50 0.69 -16.54
C ALA A 206 19.86 1.40 -16.64
N SER A 207 20.32 2.07 -15.59
CA SER A 207 21.63 2.73 -15.61
C SER A 207 22.78 1.72 -15.70
N THR A 208 22.67 0.55 -15.09
CA THR A 208 23.69 -0.51 -15.20
C THR A 208 23.81 -1.00 -16.64
N TYR A 209 22.68 -1.19 -17.33
CA TYR A 209 22.65 -1.54 -18.75
C TYR A 209 23.35 -0.47 -19.61
N ASP A 210 23.10 0.81 -19.33
CA ASP A 210 23.76 1.93 -20.01
C ASP A 210 25.25 2.07 -19.71
N THR A 211 25.73 1.55 -18.58
CA THR A 211 27.16 1.58 -18.21
C THR A 211 28.00 0.50 -18.86
N ILE A 212 27.41 -0.48 -19.55
CA ILE A 212 28.16 -1.50 -20.30
C ILE A 212 28.93 -0.81 -21.44
N PRO A 213 30.27 -0.94 -21.50
CA PRO A 213 31.08 -0.24 -22.50
C PRO A 213 30.92 -0.82 -23.91
N ASP A 214 30.49 -2.08 -24.02
CA ASP A 214 30.25 -2.76 -25.29
C ASP A 214 28.85 -2.41 -25.84
N PRO A 215 28.74 -2.04 -27.13
CA PRO A 215 27.46 -1.84 -27.81
C PRO A 215 26.54 -3.06 -27.65
N THR A 216 25.42 -2.88 -26.96
CA THR A 216 24.47 -3.95 -26.64
C THR A 216 23.08 -3.60 -27.14
N TYR A 217 22.43 -4.56 -27.79
CA TYR A 217 21.09 -4.45 -28.37
C TYR A 217 20.21 -5.55 -27.80
N ILE A 218 19.00 -5.20 -27.36
CA ILE A 218 17.93 -6.16 -27.08
C ILE A 218 17.00 -6.14 -28.29
N VAL A 219 16.76 -7.31 -28.89
CA VAL A 219 16.02 -7.46 -30.14
C VAL A 219 14.85 -8.42 -29.96
N ASN A 220 13.75 -8.12 -30.63
CA ASN A 220 12.58 -9.00 -30.73
C ASN A 220 12.86 -10.16 -31.72
N SER A 221 12.01 -11.19 -31.69
CA SER A 221 12.08 -12.31 -32.64
C SER A 221 11.83 -11.90 -34.10
N ASP A 222 11.15 -10.78 -34.32
CA ASP A 222 10.97 -10.16 -35.64
C ASP A 222 12.18 -9.32 -36.09
N GLN A 223 13.29 -9.37 -35.35
CA GLN A 223 14.54 -8.65 -35.62
C GLN A 223 14.46 -7.13 -35.44
N THR A 224 13.39 -6.62 -34.83
CA THR A 224 13.32 -5.22 -34.44
C THR A 224 14.05 -4.95 -33.13
N ILE A 225 14.73 -3.80 -33.05
CA ILE A 225 15.43 -3.35 -31.84
C ILE A 225 14.39 -2.93 -30.80
N GLN A 226 14.37 -3.57 -29.64
CA GLN A 226 13.53 -3.21 -28.51
C GLN A 226 14.21 -2.18 -27.61
N GLN A 227 15.51 -2.36 -27.36
CA GLN A 227 16.28 -1.49 -26.47
C GLN A 227 17.76 -1.48 -26.88
N VAL A 228 18.44 -0.36 -26.64
CA VAL A 228 19.89 -0.20 -26.88
C VAL A 228 20.53 0.49 -25.69
N ASN A 229 21.77 0.13 -25.38
CA ASN A 229 22.53 0.81 -24.34
C ASN A 229 23.21 2.09 -24.85
N LEU A 230 23.73 2.89 -23.93
CA LEU A 230 24.43 4.13 -24.27
C LEU A 230 25.65 3.92 -25.21
N ALA A 231 26.36 2.80 -25.10
CA ALA A 231 27.49 2.50 -26.00
C ALA A 231 27.04 2.27 -27.45
N ALA A 232 25.93 1.54 -27.66
CA ALA A 232 25.32 1.35 -28.97
C ALA A 232 24.77 2.66 -29.56
N ALA A 233 24.10 3.47 -28.75
CA ALA A 233 23.63 4.80 -29.15
C ALA A 233 24.80 5.68 -29.65
N LYS A 234 25.91 5.70 -28.89
CA LYS A 234 27.13 6.43 -29.27
C LYS A 234 27.76 5.88 -30.55
N LEU A 235 27.81 4.55 -30.74
CA LEU A 235 28.36 3.92 -31.94
C LEU A 235 27.66 4.40 -33.21
N HIS A 236 26.33 4.49 -33.18
CA HIS A 236 25.52 4.91 -34.32
C HIS A 236 25.32 6.43 -34.42
N GLY A 237 25.73 7.19 -33.40
CA GLY A 237 25.50 8.63 -33.33
C GLY A 237 24.01 9.00 -33.25
N LEU A 238 23.17 8.07 -32.84
CA LEU A 238 21.71 8.23 -32.74
C LEU A 238 21.26 8.06 -31.29
N THR A 239 20.14 8.67 -30.95
CA THR A 239 19.52 8.47 -29.64
C THR A 239 18.91 7.08 -29.55
N ALA A 240 18.77 6.55 -28.32
CA ALA A 240 18.13 5.25 -28.11
C ALA A 240 16.72 5.16 -28.74
N ILE A 241 15.96 6.26 -28.67
CA ILE A 241 14.60 6.37 -29.21
C ILE A 241 14.59 6.23 -30.74
N GLU A 242 15.59 6.78 -31.43
CA GLU A 242 15.69 6.70 -32.90
C GLU A 242 16.09 5.32 -33.39
N LEU A 243 16.79 4.54 -32.55
CA LEU A 243 17.24 3.19 -32.84
C LEU A 243 16.15 2.14 -32.53
N THR A 244 15.33 2.37 -31.51
CA THR A 244 14.22 1.48 -31.16
C THR A 244 13.22 1.36 -32.31
N GLY A 245 12.81 0.13 -32.61
CA GLY A 245 11.89 -0.22 -33.70
C GLY A 245 12.56 -0.41 -35.07
N ARG A 246 13.84 -0.07 -35.23
CA ARG A 246 14.58 -0.36 -36.48
C ARG A 246 15.00 -1.83 -36.55
N SER A 247 15.25 -2.31 -37.77
CA SER A 247 15.82 -3.65 -37.99
C SER A 247 17.27 -3.70 -37.52
N ILE A 248 17.60 -4.65 -36.63
CA ILE A 248 18.99 -4.85 -36.20
C ILE A 248 19.88 -5.29 -37.36
N HIS A 249 19.32 -6.07 -38.29
CA HIS A 249 20.06 -6.60 -39.43
C HIS A 249 20.54 -5.49 -40.37
N GLU A 250 19.68 -4.51 -40.64
CA GLU A 250 20.04 -3.36 -41.48
C GLU A 250 21.07 -2.44 -40.82
N LEU A 251 21.11 -2.43 -39.49
CA LEU A 251 21.84 -1.44 -38.71
C LEU A 251 23.23 -1.93 -38.27
N ALA A 252 23.36 -3.22 -37.95
CA ALA A 252 24.57 -3.80 -37.35
C ALA A 252 25.20 -4.95 -38.16
N HIS A 253 24.52 -5.50 -39.17
CA HIS A 253 25.01 -6.64 -39.97
C HIS A 253 25.31 -6.26 -41.42
N ASP A 254 26.00 -7.14 -42.16
CA ASP A 254 26.39 -6.88 -43.55
C ASP A 254 25.13 -6.74 -44.45
N PRO A 255 24.91 -5.57 -45.09
CA PRO A 255 23.73 -5.32 -45.91
C PRO A 255 23.68 -6.19 -47.18
N ARG A 256 24.78 -6.85 -47.56
CA ARG A 256 24.83 -7.76 -48.70
C ARG A 256 24.24 -9.14 -48.39
N VAL A 257 24.12 -9.49 -47.10
CA VAL A 257 23.54 -10.74 -46.64
C VAL A 257 22.07 -10.50 -46.32
N LYS A 258 21.15 -11.35 -46.82
CA LYS A 258 19.73 -11.25 -46.44
C LYS A 258 19.56 -11.74 -45.01
N ALA A 259 18.61 -11.16 -44.27
CA ALA A 259 18.32 -11.53 -42.88
C ALA A 259 18.16 -13.05 -42.65
N LYS A 260 17.51 -13.75 -43.59
CA LYS A 260 17.32 -15.21 -43.58
C LYS A 260 18.61 -16.02 -43.71
N ASP A 261 19.65 -15.44 -44.30
CA ASP A 261 20.95 -16.08 -44.56
C ASP A 261 22.01 -15.59 -43.56
N CYS A 262 21.65 -14.70 -42.65
CA CYS A 262 22.52 -14.19 -41.60
C CYS A 262 22.65 -15.23 -40.46
N PRO A 263 23.86 -15.57 -40.01
CA PRO A 263 24.06 -16.58 -38.97
C PRO A 263 23.44 -16.21 -37.61
N VAL A 264 23.21 -14.92 -37.36
CA VAL A 264 22.57 -14.42 -36.13
C VAL A 264 21.05 -14.28 -36.32
N CYS A 265 20.61 -13.56 -37.36
CA CYS A 265 19.19 -13.28 -37.55
C CYS A 265 18.36 -14.51 -37.94
N SER A 266 18.96 -15.49 -38.63
CA SER A 266 18.28 -16.76 -38.97
C SER A 266 17.94 -17.60 -37.74
N GLN A 267 18.72 -17.48 -36.66
CA GLN A 267 18.50 -18.20 -35.41
C GLN A 267 17.37 -17.57 -34.58
N LEU A 268 17.17 -16.25 -34.68
CA LEU A 268 16.08 -15.53 -34.00
C LEU A 268 14.68 -15.89 -34.54
N LEU A 269 14.62 -16.40 -35.79
CA LEU A 269 13.38 -16.84 -36.44
C LEU A 269 12.99 -18.29 -36.08
N GLN A 270 13.87 -19.04 -35.42
CA GLN A 270 13.55 -20.39 -34.95
C GLN A 270 12.68 -20.28 -33.69
N GLU A 271 11.64 -21.11 -33.58
CA GLU A 271 10.87 -21.20 -32.34
C GLU A 271 11.83 -21.46 -31.17
N PRO A 272 11.70 -20.74 -30.04
CA PRO A 272 12.58 -20.94 -28.90
C PRO A 272 12.51 -22.40 -28.50
N GLN A 273 13.62 -23.13 -28.66
CA GLN A 273 13.76 -24.45 -28.06
C GLN A 273 13.48 -24.28 -26.57
N GLU A 274 12.48 -25.00 -26.05
CA GLU A 274 12.20 -25.06 -24.62
C GLU A 274 13.46 -25.54 -23.89
N PHE A 275 14.28 -24.59 -23.45
CA PHE A 275 15.30 -24.84 -22.45
C PHE A 275 14.55 -25.05 -21.15
N LEU A 276 14.33 -26.32 -20.81
CA LEU A 276 13.95 -26.93 -19.52
C LEU A 276 12.75 -27.90 -19.67
N THR A 277 13.05 -29.16 -19.99
CA THR A 277 12.33 -30.31 -19.42
C THR A 277 13.00 -30.74 -18.12
#